data_AF-A0A0V8GG85-F1
#
_entry.id   AF-A0A0V8GG85-F1
#
_cell.length_a   1.000
_cell.length_b   1.000
_cell.length_c   1.000
_cell.angle_alpha   90.00
_cell.angle_beta   90.00
_cell.angle_gamma   90.00
#
_symmetry.space_group_name_H-M   'P 1'
#
loop_
_entity.id
_entity.type
_entity.pdbx_description
1 polymer ?
#
loop_
_entity_poly.entity_id
_entity_poly.type
_entity_poly.pdbx_seq_one_letter_code
_entity_poly.pdbx_strand_id
1 'polypeptide(L)'
;MQWLILSKPERERLHPVNVALFFIGMITIPFVLTHDQSVIVVYHLLLFLFVQERTVFRYLVLPALYAVMMCVPLLYGASIDTVAIYETTVQVTLFITSSQWIFTLVRLDQMGPLFRFLPRLTRLTGMVLALIPSFLRTWPEVKMSHPKASLAVRLERMAAYHIVPIEAVPSRLRPITRRDVHTGLLLAAGLALCLTPWAIIPALILPIVLLFTKGGIRDAYHVYRHKSRRAATSTGERT
;
A
#
# COMPACT_ATOMS: atom_id res chain seq x y z
N MET A 1 10.95 -14.46 3.95
CA MET A 1 12.07 -13.58 3.54
C MET A 1 11.49 -12.19 3.22
N GLN A 2 11.11 -11.42 4.25
CA GLN A 2 10.51 -10.07 4.19
C GLN A 2 11.34 -9.15 5.12
N TRP A 3 12.55 -8.80 4.70
CA TRP A 3 13.62 -8.39 5.63
C TRP A 3 13.78 -6.87 5.80
N LEU A 4 13.09 -6.06 4.98
CA LEU A 4 13.19 -4.60 4.97
C LEU A 4 11.83 -3.90 5.14
N ILE A 5 10.74 -4.66 5.11
CA ILE A 5 9.41 -4.13 5.40
C ILE A 5 9.31 -4.08 6.92
N LEU A 6 8.88 -2.93 7.45
CA LEU A 6 8.52 -2.76 8.85
C LEU A 6 7.82 -4.02 9.39
N SER A 7 8.36 -4.59 10.46
CA SER A 7 7.71 -5.71 11.14
C SER A 7 6.26 -5.32 11.47
N LYS A 8 5.32 -6.27 11.45
CA LYS A 8 3.91 -6.01 11.78
C LYS A 8 3.75 -5.12 13.05
N PRO A 9 4.47 -5.36 14.17
CA PRO A 9 4.38 -4.50 15.35
C PRO A 9 4.98 -3.09 15.16
N GLU A 10 5.89 -2.87 14.22
CA GLU A 10 6.45 -1.54 13.94
C GLU A 10 5.56 -0.71 13.02
N ARG A 11 4.92 -1.34 12.03
CA ARG A 11 3.84 -0.70 11.29
C ARG A 11 2.76 -0.24 12.25
N GLU A 12 2.39 -1.08 13.22
CA GLU A 12 1.39 -0.78 14.27
C GLU A 12 1.80 0.32 15.24
N ARG A 13 3.08 0.72 15.27
CA ARG A 13 3.57 1.81 16.12
C ARG A 13 3.60 3.17 15.44
N LEU A 14 3.36 3.24 14.12
CA LEU A 14 3.31 4.51 13.40
C LEU A 14 2.14 5.36 13.90
N HIS A 15 2.40 6.64 14.11
CA HIS A 15 1.36 7.57 14.49
C HIS A 15 0.33 7.73 13.34
N PRO A 16 -0.99 7.70 13.61
CA PRO A 16 -2.02 7.82 12.58
C PRO A 16 -1.84 8.99 11.62
N VAL A 17 -1.42 10.16 12.13
CA VAL A 17 -1.14 11.36 11.31
C VAL A 17 -0.03 11.11 10.29
N ASN A 18 1.04 10.41 10.69
CA ASN A 18 2.16 10.13 9.78
C ASN A 18 1.73 9.12 8.71
N VAL A 19 0.86 8.17 9.07
CA VAL A 19 0.25 7.25 8.10
C VAL A 19 -0.58 8.01 7.07
N ALA A 20 -1.41 8.96 7.51
CA ALA A 20 -2.19 9.81 6.61
C ALA A 20 -1.31 10.69 5.72
N LEU A 21 -0.29 11.36 6.28
CA LEU A 21 0.64 12.18 5.50
C LEU A 21 1.39 11.34 4.45
N PHE A 22 1.84 10.15 4.81
CA PHE A 22 2.49 9.23 3.88
C PHE A 22 1.54 8.78 2.77
N PHE A 23 0.30 8.42 3.12
CA PHE A 23 -0.74 8.06 2.15
C PHE A 23 -1.00 9.18 1.15
N ILE A 24 -1.22 10.41 1.65
CA ILE A 24 -1.48 11.58 0.81
C ILE A 24 -0.26 11.87 -0.07
N GLY A 25 0.96 11.81 0.49
CA GLY A 25 2.20 12.01 -0.26
C GLY A 25 2.33 11.01 -1.41
N MET A 26 2.22 9.72 -1.11
CA MET A 26 2.39 8.66 -2.11
C MET A 26 1.28 8.65 -3.18
N ILE A 27 0.03 8.95 -2.82
CA ILE A 27 -1.07 8.99 -3.80
C ILE A 27 -1.01 10.24 -4.68
N THR A 28 -0.34 11.30 -4.25
CA THR A 28 -0.16 12.54 -5.02
C THR A 28 0.87 12.38 -6.14
N ILE A 29 1.91 11.55 -5.94
CA ILE A 29 3.02 11.32 -6.88
C ILE A 29 2.55 11.10 -8.33
N PRO A 30 1.60 10.18 -8.64
CA PRO A 30 1.19 9.89 -10.02
C PRO A 30 0.45 11.04 -10.72
N PHE A 31 -0.02 12.03 -9.96
CA PHE A 31 -0.78 13.17 -10.51
C PHE A 31 0.09 14.40 -10.73
N VAL A 32 1.15 14.58 -9.93
CA VAL A 32 2.01 15.76 -10.03
C VAL A 32 3.22 15.52 -10.93
N LEU A 33 3.74 14.29 -10.96
CA LEU A 33 4.80 13.93 -11.90
C LEU A 33 4.20 13.60 -13.26
N THR A 34 4.37 14.50 -14.22
CA THR A 34 3.97 14.30 -15.62
C THR A 34 5.14 13.92 -16.52
N HIS A 35 6.35 14.42 -16.24
CA HIS A 35 7.52 14.23 -17.10
C HIS A 35 8.37 13.01 -16.69
N ASP A 36 8.60 12.80 -15.39
CA ASP A 36 9.54 11.78 -14.90
C ASP A 36 8.86 10.45 -14.51
N GLN A 37 7.64 10.20 -14.99
CA GLN A 37 6.83 9.05 -14.56
C GLN A 37 7.55 7.71 -14.79
N SER A 38 8.17 7.55 -15.95
CA SER A 38 8.90 6.33 -16.33
C SER A 38 10.05 6.04 -15.36
N VAL A 39 10.80 7.08 -14.96
CA VAL A 39 11.92 6.98 -14.03
C VAL A 39 11.43 6.53 -12.66
N ILE A 40 10.34 7.12 -12.17
CA ILE A 40 9.77 6.75 -10.87
C ILE A 40 9.18 5.34 -10.88
N VAL A 41 8.53 4.92 -11.98
CA VAL A 41 8.05 3.53 -12.13
C VAL A 41 9.20 2.54 -12.02
N VAL A 42 10.27 2.75 -12.79
CA VAL A 42 11.46 1.88 -12.75
C VAL A 42 12.05 1.87 -11.34
N TYR A 43 12.19 3.04 -10.72
CA TYR A 43 12.66 3.16 -9.34
C TYR A 43 11.80 2.35 -8.35
N HIS A 44 10.46 2.47 -8.41
CA HIS A 44 9.57 1.70 -7.55
C HIS A 44 9.74 0.19 -7.76
N LEU A 45 9.82 -0.28 -9.01
CA LEU A 45 10.02 -1.69 -9.33
C LEU A 45 11.35 -2.22 -8.79
N LEU A 46 12.43 -1.47 -8.98
CA LEU A 46 13.74 -1.79 -8.43
C LEU A 46 13.72 -1.85 -6.90
N LEU A 47 13.03 -0.91 -6.27
CA LEU A 47 12.88 -0.87 -4.82
C LEU A 47 12.04 -2.06 -4.31
N PHE A 48 10.99 -2.49 -5.03
CA PHE A 48 10.23 -3.70 -4.68
C PHE A 48 11.08 -4.96 -4.83
N LEU A 49 11.91 -5.06 -5.87
CA LEU A 49 12.88 -6.15 -6.02
C LEU A 49 13.89 -6.17 -4.89
N PHE A 50 14.40 -5.00 -4.50
CA PHE A 50 15.33 -4.83 -3.39
C PHE A 50 14.72 -5.29 -2.06
N VAL A 51 13.46 -4.95 -1.81
CA VAL A 51 12.71 -5.35 -0.60
C VAL A 51 12.16 -6.80 -0.70
N GLN A 52 12.34 -7.45 -1.85
CA GLN A 52 11.86 -8.81 -2.17
C GLN A 52 10.33 -8.96 -2.15
N GLU A 53 9.57 -7.88 -2.30
CA GLU A 53 8.11 -7.90 -2.30
C GLU A 53 7.59 -8.20 -3.71
N ARG A 54 7.54 -9.50 -4.07
CA ARG A 54 7.18 -9.94 -5.42
C ARG A 54 5.69 -9.89 -5.74
N THR A 55 4.84 -9.68 -4.72
CA THR A 55 3.38 -9.65 -4.89
C THR A 55 2.93 -8.51 -5.80
N VAL A 56 3.71 -7.43 -5.89
CA VAL A 56 3.44 -6.27 -6.75
C VAL A 56 3.42 -6.64 -8.23
N PHE A 57 4.29 -7.54 -8.68
CA PHE A 57 4.35 -7.95 -10.09
C PHE A 57 3.05 -8.61 -10.58
N ARG A 58 2.29 -9.22 -9.67
CA ARG A 58 0.95 -9.74 -10.01
C ARG A 58 -0.01 -8.63 -10.43
N TYR A 59 0.11 -7.44 -9.85
CA TYR A 59 -0.76 -6.30 -10.17
C TYR A 59 -0.31 -5.55 -11.43
N LEU A 60 0.90 -5.79 -11.94
CA LEU A 60 1.35 -5.26 -13.24
C LEU A 60 0.63 -5.90 -14.44
N VAL A 61 -0.11 -7.00 -14.22
CA VAL A 61 -1.03 -7.54 -15.22
C VAL A 61 -2.12 -6.52 -15.58
N LEU A 62 -2.54 -5.68 -14.63
CA LEU A 62 -3.60 -4.68 -14.86
C LEU A 62 -3.21 -3.60 -15.90
N PRO A 63 -2.05 -2.91 -15.79
CA PRO A 63 -1.62 -1.96 -16.81
C PRO A 63 -1.26 -2.66 -18.13
N ALA A 64 -0.77 -3.91 -18.09
CA ALA A 64 -0.53 -4.68 -19.31
C ALA A 64 -1.85 -4.98 -20.06
N LEU A 65 -2.89 -5.41 -19.35
CA LEU A 65 -4.22 -5.60 -19.93
C LEU A 65 -4.80 -4.30 -20.48
N TYR A 66 -4.63 -3.20 -19.75
CA TYR A 66 -5.03 -1.87 -20.23
C TYR A 66 -4.34 -1.52 -21.56
N ALA A 67 -3.02 -1.66 -21.66
CA ALA A 67 -2.28 -1.39 -22.89
C ALA A 67 -2.77 -2.26 -24.06
N VAL A 68 -2.99 -3.56 -23.83
CA VAL A 68 -3.54 -4.48 -24.84
C VAL A 68 -4.92 -4.03 -25.29
N MET A 69 -5.81 -3.66 -24.37
CA MET A 69 -7.16 -3.18 -24.69
C MET A 69 -7.13 -1.89 -25.51
N MET A 70 -6.23 -0.95 -25.19
CA MET A 70 -6.08 0.30 -25.94
C MET A 70 -5.55 0.08 -27.36
N CYS A 71 -4.89 -1.05 -27.62
CA CYS A 71 -4.45 -1.44 -28.96
C CYS A 71 -5.51 -2.18 -29.78
N VAL A 72 -6.63 -2.62 -29.19
CA VAL A 72 -7.70 -3.33 -29.91
C VAL A 72 -8.25 -2.57 -31.12
N PRO A 73 -8.44 -1.24 -31.09
CA PRO A 73 -8.91 -0.47 -32.25
C PRO A 73 -8.02 -0.60 -33.50
N LEU A 74 -6.73 -0.93 -33.37
CA LEU A 74 -5.85 -1.21 -34.51
C LEU A 74 -6.37 -2.37 -35.36
N LEU A 75 -6.99 -3.38 -34.74
CA LEU A 75 -7.55 -4.54 -35.44
C LEU A 75 -8.71 -4.16 -36.37
N TYR A 76 -9.32 -3.00 -36.13
CA TYR A 76 -10.42 -2.44 -36.91
C TYR A 76 -9.95 -1.31 -37.84
N GLY A 77 -8.62 -1.11 -38.00
CA GLY A 77 -8.05 -0.10 -38.89
C GLY A 77 -8.11 1.33 -38.36
N ALA A 78 -8.38 1.53 -37.07
CA ALA A 78 -8.37 2.86 -36.45
C ALA A 78 -6.94 3.39 -36.26
N SER A 79 -6.74 4.69 -36.46
CA SER A 79 -5.50 5.37 -36.07
C SER A 79 -5.48 5.56 -34.56
N ILE A 80 -4.41 5.09 -33.91
CA ILE A 80 -4.20 5.28 -32.47
C ILE A 80 -3.00 6.21 -32.22
N ASP A 81 -3.08 6.97 -31.13
CA ASP A 81 -1.94 7.71 -30.61
C ASP A 81 -1.15 6.80 -29.65
N THR A 82 -0.04 6.27 -30.15
CA THR A 82 0.83 5.37 -29.37
C THR A 82 1.51 6.08 -28.21
N VAL A 83 1.74 7.40 -28.31
CA VAL A 83 2.37 8.18 -27.24
C VAL A 83 1.39 8.33 -26.08
N ALA A 84 0.14 8.72 -26.38
CA ALA A 84 -0.90 8.81 -25.35
C ALA A 84 -1.16 7.47 -24.64
N ILE A 85 -1.15 6.36 -25.38
CA ILE A 85 -1.28 5.01 -24.80
C ILE A 85 -0.11 4.69 -23.88
N TYR A 86 1.12 4.99 -24.30
CA TYR A 86 2.32 4.80 -23.48
C TYR A 86 2.25 5.62 -22.19
N GLU A 87 2.01 6.93 -22.29
CA GLU A 87 1.94 7.85 -21.14
C GLU A 87 0.86 7.41 -20.16
N THR A 88 -0.33 7.08 -20.64
CA THR A 88 -1.42 6.62 -19.77
C THR A 88 -1.09 5.28 -19.11
N THR A 89 -0.47 4.35 -19.84
CA THR A 89 -0.04 3.05 -19.29
C THR A 89 1.00 3.24 -18.19
N VAL A 90 1.98 4.13 -18.40
CA VAL A 90 3.00 4.47 -17.41
C VAL A 90 2.36 5.13 -16.19
N GLN A 91 1.43 6.07 -16.39
CA GLN A 91 0.71 6.73 -15.30
C GLN A 91 -0.10 5.74 -14.45
N VAL A 92 -0.83 4.82 -15.09
CA VAL A 92 -1.57 3.74 -14.39
C VAL A 92 -0.60 2.84 -13.62
N THR A 93 0.55 2.50 -14.21
CA THR A 93 1.58 1.70 -13.56
C THR A 93 2.17 2.42 -12.34
N LEU A 94 2.42 3.73 -12.46
CA LEU A 94 2.89 4.56 -11.36
C LEU A 94 1.87 4.61 -10.22
N PHE A 95 0.59 4.78 -10.55
CA PHE A 95 -0.49 4.75 -9.56
C PHE A 95 -0.55 3.42 -8.80
N ILE A 96 -0.45 2.29 -9.50
CA ILE A 96 -0.49 0.95 -8.89
C ILE A 96 0.74 0.73 -8.00
N THR A 97 1.93 1.07 -8.49
CA THR A 97 3.18 0.88 -7.72
C THR A 97 3.23 1.78 -6.48
N SER A 98 2.82 3.04 -6.59
CA SER A 98 2.67 3.95 -5.43
C SER A 98 1.65 3.42 -4.43
N SER A 99 0.50 2.91 -4.90
CA SER A 99 -0.52 2.32 -4.04
C SER A 99 -0.01 1.08 -3.31
N GLN A 100 0.78 0.24 -3.99
CA GLN A 100 1.37 -0.93 -3.33
C GLN A 100 2.39 -0.55 -2.26
N TRP A 101 3.15 0.54 -2.44
CA TRP A 101 4.03 1.04 -1.39
C TRP A 101 3.26 1.47 -0.15
N ILE A 102 2.12 2.14 -0.34
CA ILE A 102 1.19 2.47 0.75
C ILE A 102 0.79 1.21 1.51
N PHE A 103 0.22 0.21 0.83
CA PHE A 103 -0.25 -1.02 1.48
C PHE A 103 0.87 -1.84 2.13
N THR A 104 2.07 -1.77 1.56
CA THR A 104 3.24 -2.50 2.08
C THR A 104 3.75 -1.86 3.37
N LEU A 105 3.88 -0.52 3.39
CA LEU A 105 4.57 0.21 4.44
C LEU A 105 3.65 0.68 5.56
N VAL A 106 2.37 0.95 5.27
CA VAL A 106 1.41 1.44 6.26
C VAL A 106 0.13 0.61 6.28
N ARG A 107 -0.53 0.53 7.44
CA ARG A 107 -1.85 -0.08 7.56
C ARG A 107 -2.90 1.02 7.58
N LEU A 108 -3.77 1.06 6.57
CA LEU A 108 -4.84 2.07 6.48
C LEU A 108 -5.78 2.04 7.69
N ASP A 109 -5.98 0.87 8.31
CA ASP A 109 -6.75 0.71 9.55
C ASP A 109 -6.30 1.68 10.66
N GLN A 110 -5.02 2.06 10.67
CA GLN A 110 -4.44 2.97 11.67
C GLN A 110 -4.88 4.41 11.50
N MET A 111 -5.45 4.79 10.35
CA MET A 111 -6.07 6.10 10.17
C MET A 111 -7.45 6.18 10.85
N GLY A 112 -8.01 5.06 11.31
CA GLY A 112 -9.26 4.95 12.07
C GLY A 112 -9.49 6.09 13.08
N PRO A 113 -8.54 6.35 13.99
CA PRO A 113 -8.65 7.42 14.98
C PRO A 113 -8.74 8.84 14.41
N LEU A 114 -8.12 9.11 13.25
CA LEU A 114 -8.17 10.43 12.60
C LEU A 114 -9.56 10.77 12.10
N PHE A 115 -10.33 9.76 11.70
CA PHE A 115 -11.69 9.99 11.26
C PHE A 115 -12.56 10.57 12.38
N ARG A 116 -12.20 10.46 13.67
CA ARG A 116 -12.93 11.17 14.75
C ARG A 116 -13.00 12.68 14.54
N PHE A 117 -12.02 13.26 13.84
CA PHE A 117 -11.98 14.70 13.54
C PHE A 117 -12.81 15.09 12.29
N LEU A 118 -13.30 14.12 11.50
CA LEU A 118 -14.15 14.35 10.32
C LEU A 118 -15.47 13.55 10.40
N PRO A 119 -16.33 13.79 11.41
CA PRO A 119 -17.43 12.91 11.86
C PRO A 119 -18.40 12.43 10.76
N ARG A 120 -18.62 13.23 9.70
CA ARG A 120 -19.51 12.85 8.59
C ARG A 120 -18.87 11.86 7.61
N LEU A 121 -17.58 11.99 7.33
CA LEU A 121 -16.81 11.04 6.51
C LEU A 121 -16.50 9.74 7.28
N THR A 122 -16.37 9.82 8.60
CA THR A 122 -16.08 8.69 9.51
C THR A 122 -17.14 7.62 9.48
N ARG A 123 -18.43 8.00 9.50
CA ARG A 123 -19.51 7.04 9.68
C ARG A 123 -19.62 6.13 8.47
N LEU A 124 -19.59 6.70 7.27
CA LEU A 124 -19.62 5.95 6.02
C LEU A 124 -18.31 5.21 5.77
N THR A 125 -17.16 5.88 5.86
CA THR A 125 -15.86 5.27 5.55
C THR A 125 -15.50 4.19 6.57
N GLY A 126 -15.77 4.43 7.86
CA GLY A 126 -15.56 3.45 8.93
C GLY A 126 -16.51 2.25 8.85
N MET A 127 -17.79 2.47 8.52
CA MET A 127 -18.72 1.37 8.23
C MET A 127 -18.22 0.55 7.05
N VAL A 128 -17.85 1.19 5.94
CA VAL A 128 -17.37 0.51 4.72
C VAL A 128 -16.05 -0.24 4.98
N LEU A 129 -15.08 0.36 5.67
CA LEU A 129 -13.80 -0.29 6.00
C LEU A 129 -13.97 -1.46 6.98
N ALA A 130 -14.96 -1.40 7.88
CA ALA A 130 -15.27 -2.52 8.78
C ALA A 130 -16.08 -3.62 8.08
N LEU A 131 -16.99 -3.24 7.18
CA LEU A 131 -17.84 -4.17 6.43
C LEU A 131 -17.03 -4.99 5.43
N ILE A 132 -16.14 -4.38 4.65
CA ILE A 132 -15.46 -5.09 3.54
C ILE A 132 -14.66 -6.32 4.01
N PRO A 133 -13.76 -6.24 5.02
CA PRO A 133 -13.04 -7.41 5.51
C PRO A 133 -13.96 -8.43 6.18
N SER A 134 -15.00 -7.96 6.87
CA SER A 134 -16.00 -8.81 7.50
C SER A 134 -16.78 -9.61 6.44
N PHE A 135 -17.21 -8.93 5.39
CA PHE A 135 -17.87 -9.50 4.22
C PHE A 135 -16.97 -10.48 3.46
N LEU A 136 -15.69 -10.18 3.28
CA LEU A 136 -14.74 -11.09 2.64
C LEU A 136 -14.53 -12.37 3.45
N ARG A 137 -14.68 -12.33 4.78
CA ARG A 137 -14.61 -13.51 5.65
C ARG A 137 -15.91 -14.31 5.68
N THR A 138 -17.06 -13.64 5.72
CA THR A 138 -18.37 -14.32 5.79
C THR A 138 -18.86 -14.82 4.44
N TRP A 139 -18.39 -14.26 3.33
CA TRP A 139 -18.79 -14.70 1.99
C TRP A 139 -18.49 -16.19 1.70
N PRO A 140 -17.29 -16.73 1.99
CA PRO A 140 -17.02 -18.16 1.89
C PRO A 140 -17.99 -19.01 2.72
N GLU A 141 -18.29 -18.59 3.96
CA GLU A 141 -19.15 -19.30 4.90
C GLU A 141 -20.62 -19.32 4.42
N VAL A 142 -21.12 -18.20 3.90
CA VAL A 142 -22.46 -18.10 3.29
C VAL A 142 -22.56 -18.93 2.01
N LYS A 143 -21.51 -18.94 1.19
CA LYS A 143 -21.46 -19.73 -0.05
C LYS A 143 -21.48 -21.23 0.23
N MET A 144 -20.79 -21.68 1.29
CA MET A 144 -20.74 -23.09 1.70
C MET A 144 -22.04 -23.54 2.37
N SER A 145 -22.67 -22.69 3.18
CA SER A 145 -23.92 -23.01 3.89
C SER A 145 -25.15 -23.01 2.99
N HIS A 146 -25.15 -22.25 1.89
CA HIS A 146 -26.30 -22.11 1.00
C HIS A 146 -25.95 -22.33 -0.48
N PRO A 147 -25.47 -23.52 -0.87
CA PRO A 147 -24.93 -23.80 -2.21
C PRO A 147 -25.99 -23.78 -3.33
N LYS A 148 -27.27 -23.93 -3.00
CA LYS A 148 -28.40 -23.89 -3.96
C LYS A 148 -29.17 -22.57 -3.99
N ALA A 149 -28.86 -21.63 -3.09
CA ALA A 149 -29.56 -20.34 -3.03
C ALA A 149 -29.10 -19.39 -4.15
N SER A 150 -30.03 -18.54 -4.62
CA SER A 150 -29.74 -17.48 -5.59
C SER A 150 -28.80 -16.42 -4.98
N LEU A 151 -28.10 -15.68 -5.85
CA LEU A 151 -27.16 -14.64 -5.44
C LEU A 151 -27.81 -13.60 -4.50
N ALA A 152 -29.03 -13.18 -4.82
CA ALA A 152 -29.79 -12.21 -4.02
C ALA A 152 -30.01 -12.70 -2.58
N VAL A 153 -30.43 -13.95 -2.40
CA VAL A 153 -30.66 -14.55 -1.07
C VAL A 153 -29.36 -14.71 -0.28
N ARG A 154 -28.23 -14.99 -0.96
CA ARG A 154 -26.92 -15.03 -0.29
C ARG A 154 -26.47 -13.66 0.18
N LEU A 155 -26.65 -12.63 -0.65
CA LEU A 155 -26.32 -11.25 -0.30
C LEU A 155 -27.21 -10.72 0.83
N GLU A 156 -28.49 -11.06 0.82
CA GLU A 156 -29.43 -10.68 1.88
C GLU A 156 -29.04 -11.32 3.22
N ARG A 157 -28.66 -12.60 3.23
CA ARG A 157 -28.18 -13.27 4.45
C ARG A 157 -26.82 -12.76 4.92
N MET A 158 -25.92 -12.49 4.00
CA MET A 158 -24.63 -11.87 4.29
C MET A 158 -24.80 -10.47 4.90
N ALA A 159 -25.74 -9.69 4.37
CA ALA A 159 -26.12 -8.40 4.95
C ALA A 159 -26.73 -8.58 6.35
N ALA A 160 -27.62 -9.58 6.54
CA ALA A 160 -28.25 -9.89 7.82
C ALA A 160 -27.24 -10.21 8.93
N TYR A 161 -26.13 -10.91 8.61
CA TYR A 161 -25.05 -11.17 9.56
C TYR A 161 -24.33 -9.90 10.04
N HIS A 162 -24.48 -8.76 9.37
CA HIS A 162 -23.73 -7.52 9.63
C HIS A 162 -24.63 -6.32 9.93
N ILE A 163 -25.93 -6.55 10.23
CA ILE A 163 -26.88 -5.52 10.69
C ILE A 163 -26.52 -4.97 12.07
N VAL A 164 -25.71 -5.69 12.86
CA VAL A 164 -25.17 -5.13 14.10
C VAL A 164 -24.14 -4.06 13.74
N PRO A 165 -24.35 -2.79 14.10
CA PRO A 165 -23.35 -1.77 13.87
C PRO A 165 -22.09 -2.23 14.59
N ILE A 166 -21.06 -2.58 13.82
CA ILE A 166 -19.73 -2.74 14.36
C ILE A 166 -19.39 -1.35 14.87
N GLU A 167 -19.64 -1.10 16.16
CA GLU A 167 -19.05 0.00 16.89
C GLU A 167 -17.55 -0.27 16.92
N ALA A 168 -16.91 -0.08 15.78
CA ALA A 168 -15.49 0.14 15.69
C ALA A 168 -15.26 1.50 16.36
N VAL A 169 -15.37 1.54 17.69
CA VAL A 169 -14.97 2.67 18.52
C VAL A 169 -13.52 2.91 18.11
N PRO A 170 -13.23 3.97 17.33
CA PRO A 170 -11.91 4.15 16.76
C PRO A 170 -10.95 4.19 17.95
N SER A 171 -9.83 3.48 17.94
CA SER A 171 -8.92 3.50 19.09
C SER A 171 -8.56 4.97 19.44
N ARG A 172 -8.40 5.28 20.73
CA ARG A 172 -8.01 6.65 21.12
C ARG A 172 -6.67 6.99 20.46
N LEU A 173 -6.54 8.21 19.95
CA LEU A 173 -5.24 8.68 19.46
C LEU A 173 -4.21 8.59 20.59
N ARG A 174 -3.12 7.90 20.29
CA ARG A 174 -1.95 7.85 21.16
C ARG A 174 -1.35 9.27 21.24
N PRO A 175 -0.80 9.68 22.40
CA PRO A 175 -0.05 10.94 22.48
C PRO A 175 1.14 10.95 21.50
N ILE A 176 1.35 12.10 20.86
CA ILE A 176 2.42 12.33 19.90
C ILE A 176 3.77 12.29 20.63
N THR A 177 4.70 11.49 20.13
CA THR A 177 6.09 11.49 20.62
C THR A 177 6.98 12.37 19.75
N ARG A 178 8.15 12.78 20.28
CA ARG A 178 9.13 13.58 19.52
C ARG A 178 9.54 12.93 18.19
N ARG A 179 9.66 11.60 18.17
CA ARG A 179 9.95 10.85 16.94
C ARG A 179 8.83 11.01 15.91
N ASP A 180 7.58 10.97 16.35
CA ASP A 180 6.42 11.15 15.48
C ASP A 180 6.38 12.56 14.88
N VAL A 181 6.76 13.58 15.65
CA VAL A 181 6.90 14.97 15.16
C VAL A 181 7.96 15.06 14.08
N HIS A 182 9.15 14.49 14.29
CA HIS A 182 10.21 14.51 13.28
C HIS A 182 9.80 13.80 11.99
N THR A 183 9.18 12.62 12.09
CA THR A 183 8.66 11.90 10.92
C THR A 183 7.53 12.69 10.24
N GLY A 184 6.61 13.27 11.01
CA GLY A 184 5.51 14.08 10.49
C GLY A 184 6.00 15.33 9.77
N LEU A 185 7.00 16.02 10.32
CA LEU A 185 7.62 17.18 9.69
C LEU A 185 8.29 16.81 8.36
N LEU A 186 9.01 15.67 8.31
CA LEU A 186 9.65 15.19 7.10
C LEU A 186 8.62 14.84 6.02
N LEU A 187 7.54 14.14 6.40
CA LEU A 187 6.45 13.80 5.46
C LEU A 187 5.70 15.05 4.98
N ALA A 188 5.44 16.02 5.87
CA ALA A 188 4.80 17.28 5.52
C ALA A 188 5.68 18.13 4.58
N ALA A 189 6.99 18.20 4.84
CA ALA A 189 7.94 18.86 3.94
C ALA A 189 8.00 18.18 2.57
N GLY A 190 8.00 16.83 2.55
CA GLY A 190 7.92 16.06 1.31
C GLY A 190 6.64 16.37 0.52
N LEU A 191 5.50 16.46 1.20
CA LEU A 191 4.22 16.81 0.56
C LEU A 191 4.23 18.25 0.02
N ALA A 192 4.80 19.21 0.75
CA ALA A 192 4.95 20.58 0.27
C ALA A 192 5.86 20.65 -0.96
N LEU A 193 6.95 19.87 -0.97
CA LEU A 193 7.85 19.75 -2.12
C LEU A 193 7.16 19.13 -3.35
N CYS A 194 6.19 18.24 -3.16
CA CYS A 194 5.39 17.71 -4.28
C CYS A 194 4.64 18.83 -5.01
N LEU A 195 4.35 19.97 -4.39
CA LEU A 195 3.67 21.11 -5.03
C LEU A 195 4.62 22.02 -5.82
N THR A 196 5.90 21.68 -5.89
CA THR A 196 6.95 22.46 -6.55
C THR A 196 7.53 21.69 -7.73
N PRO A 197 8.35 22.33 -8.60
CA PRO A 197 9.06 21.62 -9.67
C PRO A 197 9.98 20.49 -9.19
N TRP A 198 10.28 20.46 -7.89
CA TRP A 198 11.13 19.46 -7.25
C TRP A 198 10.38 18.21 -6.80
N ALA A 199 9.16 17.97 -7.30
CA ALA A 199 8.30 16.83 -6.94
C ALA A 199 8.95 15.45 -7.15
N ILE A 200 9.99 15.35 -7.99
CA ILE A 200 10.78 14.14 -8.16
C ILE A 200 11.52 13.72 -6.87
N ILE A 201 12.00 14.69 -6.08
CA ILE A 201 12.73 14.45 -4.83
C ILE A 201 11.87 13.70 -3.80
N PRO A 202 10.68 14.19 -3.41
CA PRO A 202 9.83 13.47 -2.47
C PRO A 202 9.34 12.13 -3.04
N ALA A 203 9.18 11.99 -4.37
CA ALA A 203 8.81 10.71 -4.96
C ALA A 203 9.88 9.61 -4.76
N LEU A 204 11.16 9.99 -4.78
CA LEU A 204 12.26 9.06 -4.48
C LEU A 204 12.37 8.80 -2.97
N ILE A 205 12.25 9.84 -2.15
CA ILE A 205 12.54 9.77 -0.72
C ILE A 205 11.41 9.11 0.08
N LEU A 206 10.14 9.39 -0.24
CA LEU A 206 8.99 8.94 0.56
C LEU A 206 8.98 7.42 0.81
N PRO A 207 9.13 6.54 -0.20
CA PRO A 207 9.18 5.09 0.02
C PRO A 207 10.30 4.66 0.99
N ILE A 208 11.46 5.33 0.91
CA ILE A 208 12.65 5.02 1.72
C ILE A 208 12.47 5.42 3.18
N VAL A 209 11.83 6.56 3.45
CA VAL A 209 11.66 7.14 4.79
C VAL A 209 11.04 6.14 5.79
N LEU A 210 10.08 5.35 5.33
CA LEU A 210 9.41 4.35 6.17
C LEU A 210 10.05 2.95 6.09
N LEU A 211 10.89 2.68 5.08
CA LEU A 211 11.66 1.43 4.99
C LEU A 211 12.78 1.38 6.05
N PHE A 212 13.54 2.46 6.23
CA PHE A 212 14.71 2.48 7.14
C PHE A 212 14.38 2.90 8.57
N THR A 213 13.52 2.15 9.24
CA THR A 213 13.36 2.35 10.68
C THR A 213 14.32 1.47 11.49
N LYS A 214 14.73 1.95 12.68
CA LYS A 214 15.66 1.27 13.60
C LYS A 214 15.35 -0.22 13.84
N GLY A 215 14.09 -0.60 13.69
CA GLY A 215 13.63 -1.95 13.91
C GLY A 215 13.85 -2.91 12.75
N GLY A 216 13.58 -2.47 11.51
CA GLY A 216 13.96 -3.21 10.30
C GLY A 216 15.47 -3.46 10.22
N ILE A 217 16.30 -2.48 10.61
CA ILE A 217 17.77 -2.64 10.66
C ILE A 217 18.18 -3.64 11.77
N ARG A 218 17.53 -3.59 12.93
CA ARG A 218 17.80 -4.52 14.04
C ARG A 218 17.44 -5.96 13.66
N ASP A 219 16.27 -6.16 13.04
CA ASP A 219 15.82 -7.48 12.63
C ASP A 219 16.69 -8.04 11.49
N ALA A 220 17.11 -7.19 10.54
CA ALA A 220 18.09 -7.55 9.52
C ALA A 220 19.45 -7.96 10.14
N TYR A 221 19.92 -7.25 11.17
CA TYR A 221 21.16 -7.57 11.88
C TYR A 221 21.09 -8.92 12.61
N HIS A 222 19.98 -9.22 13.29
CA HIS A 222 19.81 -10.50 13.99
C HIS A 222 19.81 -11.69 13.04
N VAL A 223 19.20 -11.54 11.86
CA VAL A 223 19.16 -12.57 10.82
C VAL A 223 20.54 -12.76 10.20
N TYR A 224 21.23 -11.66 9.86
CA TYR A 224 22.60 -11.74 9.34
C TYR A 224 23.50 -12.48 10.33
N ARG A 225 23.42 -12.13 11.61
CA ARG A 225 24.16 -12.82 12.68
C ARG A 225 23.82 -14.32 12.76
N HIS A 226 22.55 -14.69 12.59
CA HIS A 226 22.12 -16.10 12.59
C HIS A 226 22.61 -16.86 11.35
N LYS A 227 22.60 -16.23 10.18
CA LYS A 227 23.07 -16.83 8.93
C LYS A 227 24.59 -17.01 8.93
N SER A 228 25.33 -16.02 9.41
CA SER A 228 26.78 -16.12 9.60
C SER A 228 27.17 -17.19 10.62
N ARG A 229 26.39 -17.34 11.70
CA ARG A 229 26.59 -18.45 12.66
C ARG A 229 26.34 -19.82 12.04
N ARG A 230 25.27 -19.98 11.24
CA ARG A 230 24.98 -21.25 10.53
C ARG A 230 26.03 -21.58 9.47
N ALA A 231 26.55 -20.57 8.78
CA ALA A 231 27.65 -20.73 7.83
C ALA A 231 28.94 -21.19 8.55
N ALA A 232 29.28 -20.59 9.69
CA ALA A 232 30.44 -20.95 10.48
C ALA A 232 30.36 -22.38 11.07
N THR A 233 29.17 -22.83 11.49
CA THR A 233 28.98 -24.21 11.96
C THR A 233 29.08 -25.24 10.83
N SER A 234 28.64 -24.90 9.61
CA SER A 234 28.73 -25.81 8.46
C SER A 234 30.16 -26.02 7.92
N THR A 235 31.07 -25.07 8.18
CA THR A 235 32.49 -25.21 7.87
C THR A 235 33.29 -25.90 8.98
N GLY A 236 32.75 -26.02 10.20
CA GLY A 236 33.40 -26.72 11.32
C GLY A 236 33.19 -28.23 11.36
N GLU A 237 32.22 -28.78 10.61
CA GLU A 237 31.97 -30.23 10.49
C GLU A 237 32.73 -30.90 9.33
N ARG A 238 33.62 -30.18 8.65
CA ARG A 238 34.41 -30.69 7.50
C ARG A 238 35.91 -30.83 7.77
N THR A 239 36.34 -30.78 9.02
CA THR A 239 37.71 -31.11 9.47
C THR A 239 37.66 -32.24 10.46
#